data_AF-A0AAD3N898-F1
#
_entry.id   AF-A0AAD3N898-F1
#
_cell.length_a   1.000
_cell.length_b   1.000
_cell.length_c   1.000
_cell.angle_alpha   90.00
_cell.angle_beta   90.00
_cell.angle_gamma   90.00
#
_symmetry.space_group_name_H-M   'P 1'
#
loop_
_entity.id
_entity.type
_entity.pdbx_description
1 polymer ?
#
loop_
_entity_poly.entity_id
_entity_poly.type
_entity_poly.pdbx_seq_one_letter_code
_entity_poly.pdbx_strand_id
1 'polypeptide(L)'
;MLTRGGTAQCSRSCSVVRYLTQTWSVISSCGVYVYIGPGSTQGEFLCNIAVSQKESSEMMRFMLLFSRQGKLRLQKWYTATAERDKKKMVRELMQIVLARKPKMCSFLEWRDLKIVYKRYASLYFCCAIEEQDNELITLEVIHRFVELLDKYFGSVCELDIIFNFEKAYFILDEFLMGGEIQDTSKKSVLKAIEQADLLQEEDESPRSVLEEMGLA
;
A
#
# COMPACT_ATOMS: atom_id res chain seq x y z
N MET A 1 -19.63 49.73 11.91
CA MET A 1 -18.87 48.85 12.84
C MET A 1 -18.82 47.46 12.22
N LEU A 2 -17.66 47.05 11.71
CA LEU A 2 -17.15 45.66 11.71
C LEU A 2 -15.73 45.73 11.15
N THR A 3 -14.80 45.28 11.99
CA THR A 3 -13.34 45.34 11.87
C THR A 3 -12.78 44.01 11.38
N ARG A 4 -11.53 44.07 10.88
CA ARG A 4 -10.55 42.97 10.62
C ARG A 4 -10.63 42.37 9.20
N GLY A 5 -9.54 41.92 8.58
CA GLY A 5 -8.21 41.62 9.10
C GLY A 5 -7.21 41.36 7.96
N GLY A 6 -5.96 41.11 8.36
CA GLY A 6 -4.77 41.23 7.52
C GLY A 6 -4.53 40.15 6.47
N THR A 7 -3.61 40.49 5.58
CA THR A 7 -3.10 39.66 4.50
C THR A 7 -1.89 38.85 4.98
N ALA A 8 -1.94 37.52 4.81
CA ALA A 8 -0.76 36.65 4.87
C ALA A 8 -0.37 36.28 3.44
N GLN A 9 0.85 36.67 3.05
CA GLN A 9 1.47 36.28 1.77
C GLN A 9 1.94 34.82 1.85
N CYS A 10 1.61 34.01 0.85
CA CYS A 10 2.29 32.74 0.59
C CYS A 10 3.06 32.86 -0.74
N SER A 11 4.39 32.78 -0.65
CA SER A 11 5.34 32.94 -1.74
C SER A 11 5.44 31.68 -2.60
N ARG A 12 4.90 31.79 -3.83
CA ARG A 12 5.34 31.27 -5.15
C ARG A 12 6.34 30.08 -5.14
N SER A 13 6.07 29.01 -5.88
CA SER A 13 6.21 29.04 -7.34
C SER A 13 5.30 28.01 -8.05
N CYS A 14 4.37 28.48 -8.88
CA CYS A 14 3.69 27.66 -9.89
C CYS A 14 3.45 28.52 -11.13
N SER A 15 3.98 28.09 -12.28
CA SER A 15 3.95 28.83 -13.55
C SER A 15 2.60 28.68 -14.22
N VAL A 16 1.92 29.79 -14.51
CA VAL A 16 0.62 29.81 -15.21
C VAL A 16 0.86 29.94 -16.72
N VAL A 17 0.41 28.95 -17.50
CA VAL A 17 0.25 29.06 -18.96
C VAL A 17 -1.19 29.46 -19.25
N ARG A 18 -1.41 30.56 -19.99
CA ARG A 18 -2.75 31.00 -20.42
C ARG A 18 -3.02 30.59 -21.87
N TYR A 19 -4.14 29.94 -22.15
CA TYR A 19 -4.77 29.94 -23.47
C TYR A 19 -6.18 30.54 -23.38
N LEU A 20 -6.50 31.40 -24.34
CA LEU A 20 -7.77 32.11 -24.45
C LEU A 20 -8.87 31.16 -24.99
N THR A 21 -10.06 31.32 -24.43
CA THR A 21 -11.37 30.75 -24.80
C THR A 21 -11.62 29.26 -24.49
N GLN A 22 -12.57 29.05 -23.56
CA GLN A 22 -13.33 27.84 -23.19
C GLN A 22 -12.55 26.61 -22.67
N THR A 23 -12.93 26.18 -21.46
CA THR A 23 -12.42 25.05 -20.65
C THR A 23 -10.96 25.15 -20.20
N TRP A 24 -10.77 25.42 -18.90
CA TRP A 24 -9.49 25.29 -18.23
C TRP A 24 -9.39 23.89 -17.62
N SER A 25 -8.63 23.01 -18.25
CA SER A 25 -8.12 21.80 -17.59
C SER A 25 -6.69 22.10 -17.12
N VAL A 26 -6.49 22.27 -15.82
CA VAL A 26 -5.15 22.26 -15.24
C VAL A 26 -4.85 20.83 -14.82
N ILE A 27 -4.00 20.15 -15.59
CA ILE A 27 -3.51 18.82 -15.25
C ILE A 27 -2.53 18.97 -14.08
N SER A 28 -3.00 18.69 -12.86
CA SER A 28 -2.12 18.39 -11.74
C SER A 28 -1.75 16.91 -11.80
N SER A 29 -0.48 16.58 -11.53
CA SER A 29 0.06 15.22 -11.51
C SER A 29 -0.53 14.30 -10.41
N CYS A 30 -1.53 14.78 -9.68
CA CYS A 30 -2.43 13.99 -8.86
C CYS A 30 -3.84 14.29 -9.39
N GLY A 31 -4.45 13.34 -10.13
CA GLY A 31 -5.70 13.53 -10.88
C GLY A 31 -6.88 13.99 -10.04
N VAL A 32 -6.98 15.29 -9.79
CA VAL A 32 -8.11 15.97 -9.14
C VAL A 32 -8.90 16.68 -10.24
N TYR A 33 -10.13 16.23 -10.47
CA TYR A 33 -11.08 16.97 -11.32
C TYR A 33 -11.81 17.99 -10.46
N VAL A 34 -11.72 19.27 -10.84
CA VAL A 34 -12.51 20.35 -10.26
C VAL A 34 -13.56 20.76 -11.29
N TYR A 35 -14.82 20.48 -11.01
CA TYR A 35 -15.94 20.96 -11.84
C TYR A 35 -16.38 22.33 -11.31
N ILE A 36 -16.15 23.40 -12.09
CA ILE A 36 -16.63 24.75 -11.76
C ILE A 36 -17.81 25.05 -12.67
N GLY A 37 -19.03 24.81 -12.18
CA GLY A 37 -20.25 25.37 -12.78
C GLY A 37 -20.42 26.84 -12.38
N PRO A 38 -21.10 27.68 -13.20
CA PRO A 38 -21.36 29.07 -12.84
C PRO A 38 -22.33 29.13 -11.66
N GLY A 39 -21.86 29.60 -10.52
CA GLY A 39 -22.68 29.78 -9.32
C GLY A 39 -23.54 31.03 -9.42
N SER A 40 -24.86 30.89 -9.25
CA SER A 40 -25.71 31.95 -8.73
C SER A 40 -25.41 32.15 -7.25
N THR A 41 -25.35 33.41 -6.88
CA THR A 41 -24.85 34.00 -5.63
C THR A 41 -25.57 33.56 -4.36
N GLN A 42 -24.74 33.36 -3.31
CA GLN A 42 -25.06 33.27 -1.87
C GLN A 42 -25.88 32.04 -1.46
N GLY A 43 -25.43 31.14 -0.59
CA GLY A 43 -24.28 31.03 0.30
C GLY A 43 -24.40 29.66 0.98
N GLU A 44 -23.30 29.13 1.51
CA GLU A 44 -23.14 27.75 2.05
C GLU A 44 -22.85 26.67 1.00
N PHE A 45 -21.67 26.77 0.38
CA PHE A 45 -20.98 25.60 -0.16
C PHE A 45 -20.17 24.95 0.96
N LEU A 46 -20.71 23.89 1.57
CA LEU A 46 -19.91 22.91 2.30
C LEU A 46 -19.15 22.06 1.28
N CYS A 47 -18.00 22.55 0.79
CA CYS A 47 -16.98 21.67 0.25
C CYS A 47 -16.02 21.30 1.39
N ASN A 48 -16.42 20.30 2.16
CA ASN A 48 -15.47 19.58 3.00
C ASN A 48 -14.69 18.61 2.12
N ILE A 49 -13.56 19.05 1.58
CA ILE A 49 -12.41 18.18 1.37
C ILE A 49 -11.20 18.90 1.95
N ALA A 50 -11.16 18.91 3.28
CA ALA A 50 -9.90 19.01 3.98
C ALA A 50 -9.19 17.65 3.80
N VAL A 51 -8.21 17.58 2.91
CA VAL A 51 -7.10 16.64 3.12
C VAL A 51 -5.96 17.45 3.69
N SER A 52 -6.16 17.83 4.94
CA SER A 52 -5.12 18.31 5.82
C SER A 52 -4.99 17.28 6.93
N GLN A 53 -4.32 16.18 6.62
CA GLN A 53 -3.85 15.22 7.61
C GLN A 53 -2.40 14.88 7.28
N LYS A 54 -1.49 15.71 7.79
CA LYS A 54 -0.17 15.24 8.16
C LYS A 54 -0.30 14.79 9.62
N GLU A 55 -0.96 13.66 9.83
CA GLU A 55 -0.71 12.86 11.02
C GLU A 55 0.54 12.06 10.71
N SER A 56 1.54 12.19 11.58
CA SER A 56 2.72 11.32 11.58
C SER A 56 2.27 9.94 12.09
N SER A 57 1.44 9.25 11.31
CA SER A 57 1.05 7.86 11.57
C SER A 57 2.24 6.98 11.21
N GLU A 58 2.54 5.98 12.04
CA GLU A 58 3.70 5.11 11.90
C GLU A 58 3.88 4.60 10.45
N MET A 59 2.94 3.93 9.80
CA MET A 59 2.90 3.72 8.35
C MET A 59 4.17 3.14 7.67
N MET A 60 4.16 1.80 7.58
CA MET A 60 4.99 1.09 6.61
C MET A 60 4.76 1.62 5.19
N ARG A 61 5.83 2.00 4.48
CA ARG A 61 5.77 2.55 3.11
C ARG A 61 5.49 1.48 2.07
N PHE A 62 6.20 0.36 2.18
CA PHE A 62 6.04 -0.79 1.30
C PHE A 62 6.62 -2.07 1.92
N MET A 63 6.11 -3.21 1.45
CA MET A 63 6.60 -4.54 1.77
C MET A 63 7.00 -5.25 0.48
N LEU A 64 8.20 -5.82 0.46
CA LEU A 64 8.75 -6.57 -0.65
C LEU A 64 9.07 -7.99 -0.21
N LEU A 65 8.81 -8.92 -1.13
CA LEU A 65 9.18 -10.31 -1.00
C LEU A 65 9.97 -10.72 -2.23
N PHE A 66 11.19 -11.18 -2.03
CA PHE A 66 12.04 -11.62 -3.15
C PHE A 66 12.89 -12.83 -2.80
N SER A 67 13.17 -13.63 -3.82
CA SER A 67 14.03 -14.81 -3.71
C SER A 67 15.49 -14.42 -3.55
N ARG A 68 16.29 -15.33 -3.00
CA ARG A 68 17.76 -15.27 -3.03
C ARG A 68 18.32 -15.10 -4.45
N GLN A 69 17.59 -15.54 -5.47
CA GLN A 69 17.97 -15.35 -6.88
C GLN A 69 17.74 -13.92 -7.40
N GLY A 70 17.22 -13.00 -6.58
CA GLY A 70 16.88 -11.64 -7.01
C GLY A 70 15.60 -11.59 -7.85
N LYS A 71 14.70 -12.55 -7.69
CA LYS A 71 13.36 -12.52 -8.32
C LYS A 71 12.34 -12.01 -7.32
N LEU A 72 11.61 -10.96 -7.68
CA LEU A 72 10.51 -10.42 -6.90
C LEU A 72 9.32 -11.39 -6.94
N ARG A 73 8.70 -11.64 -5.79
CA ARG A 73 7.54 -12.53 -5.62
C ARG A 73 6.30 -11.76 -5.23
N LEU A 74 6.44 -10.77 -4.34
CA LEU A 74 5.35 -9.92 -3.88
C LEU A 74 5.88 -8.50 -3.69
N GLN A 75 5.07 -7.51 -4.06
CA GLN A 75 5.31 -6.10 -3.72
C GLN A 75 4.00 -5.42 -3.35
N LYS A 76 3.91 -4.93 -2.12
CA LYS A 76 2.78 -4.12 -1.64
C LYS A 76 3.28 -2.71 -1.36
N TRP A 77 2.62 -1.71 -1.94
CA TRP A 77 2.93 -0.30 -1.77
C TRP A 77 1.78 0.37 -1.06
N TYR A 78 2.02 0.92 0.13
CA TYR A 78 0.99 1.62 0.91
C TYR A 78 0.99 3.13 0.63
N THR A 79 2.12 3.67 0.14
CA THR A 79 2.21 5.07 -0.31
C THR A 79 2.12 5.16 -1.83
N ALA A 80 1.44 6.20 -2.32
CA ALA A 80 1.42 6.54 -3.74
C ALA A 80 2.84 6.89 -4.22
N THR A 81 3.37 6.11 -5.15
CA THR A 81 4.71 6.30 -5.73
C THR A 81 4.65 5.98 -7.22
N ALA A 82 5.38 6.74 -8.05
CA ALA A 82 5.42 6.50 -9.49
C ALA A 82 6.04 5.13 -9.81
N GLU A 83 5.48 4.42 -10.80
CA GLU A 83 5.92 3.07 -11.17
C GLU A 83 7.39 3.00 -11.60
N ARG A 84 7.89 4.07 -12.23
CA ARG A 84 9.31 4.21 -12.58
C ARG A 84 10.21 4.16 -11.35
N ASP A 85 9.79 4.86 -10.29
CA ASP A 85 10.56 4.95 -9.05
C ASP A 85 10.45 3.66 -8.26
N LYS A 86 9.27 3.03 -8.21
CA LYS A 86 9.08 1.69 -7.62
C LYS A 86 10.07 0.68 -8.18
N LYS A 87 10.17 0.57 -9.51
CA LYS A 87 11.13 -0.33 -10.19
C LYS A 87 12.59 0.01 -9.91
N LYS A 88 12.93 1.28 -9.70
CA LYS A 88 14.29 1.69 -9.33
C LYS A 88 14.59 1.28 -7.88
N MET A 89 13.69 1.57 -6.96
CA MET A 89 13.81 1.27 -5.53
C MET A 89 13.91 -0.23 -5.26
N VAL A 90 13.04 -1.03 -5.88
CA VAL A 90 13.06 -2.49 -5.74
C VAL A 90 14.41 -3.07 -6.16
N ARG A 91 14.92 -2.67 -7.34
CA ARG A 91 16.23 -3.16 -7.82
C ARG A 91 17.37 -2.76 -6.90
N GLU A 92 17.38 -1.50 -6.45
CA GLU A 92 18.40 -0.97 -5.53
C GLU A 92 18.40 -1.72 -4.19
N LEU A 93 17.24 -1.83 -3.55
CA LEU A 93 17.10 -2.50 -2.25
C LEU A 93 17.41 -3.99 -2.32
N MET A 94 16.96 -4.69 -3.36
CA MET A 94 17.27 -6.10 -3.55
C MET A 94 18.77 -6.32 -3.68
N GLN A 95 19.48 -5.48 -4.44
CA GLN A 95 20.94 -5.57 -4.56
C GLN A 95 21.64 -5.35 -3.22
N ILE A 96 21.21 -4.35 -2.45
CA ILE A 96 21.78 -4.05 -1.12
C ILE A 96 21.56 -5.23 -0.17
N VAL A 97 20.33 -5.74 -0.05
CA VAL A 97 20.00 -6.82 0.89
C VAL A 97 20.70 -8.13 0.50
N LEU A 98 20.75 -8.47 -0.80
CA LEU A 98 21.41 -9.71 -1.26
C LEU A 98 22.93 -9.69 -1.11
N ALA A 99 23.55 -8.50 -1.11
CA ALA A 99 25.00 -8.36 -0.90
C ALA A 99 25.42 -8.49 0.59
N ARG A 100 24.47 -8.44 1.54
CA ARG A 100 24.76 -8.50 2.97
C ARG A 100 25.11 -9.91 3.45
N LYS A 101 26.02 -9.98 4.43
CA LYS A 101 26.43 -11.25 5.04
C LYS A 101 25.37 -11.71 6.08
N PRO A 102 25.14 -13.02 6.26
CA PRO A 102 24.09 -13.53 7.16
C PRO A 102 24.20 -13.14 8.64
N LYS A 103 25.39 -12.72 9.12
CA LYS A 103 25.64 -12.30 10.51
C LYS A 103 25.39 -10.80 10.74
N MET A 104 25.05 -10.04 9.71
CA MET A 104 24.75 -8.61 9.85
C MET A 104 23.38 -8.40 10.48
N CYS A 105 23.12 -7.19 10.99
CA CYS A 105 21.82 -6.83 11.54
C CYS A 105 20.71 -6.91 10.48
N SER A 106 19.49 -7.17 10.96
CA SER A 106 18.24 -7.19 10.20
C SER A 106 17.73 -5.80 9.81
N PHE A 107 18.43 -4.74 10.24
CA PHE A 107 18.06 -3.36 10.02
C PHE A 107 19.08 -2.70 9.10
N LEU A 108 18.62 -1.83 8.23
CA LEU A 108 19.48 -1.02 7.38
C LEU A 108 18.84 0.36 7.20
N GLU A 109 19.67 1.39 7.29
CA GLU A 109 19.27 2.75 6.94
C GLU A 109 19.43 2.90 5.43
N TRP A 110 18.39 3.38 4.77
CA TRP A 110 18.40 3.59 3.33
C TRP A 110 17.64 4.88 3.02
N ARG A 111 18.40 5.91 2.62
CA ARG A 111 17.89 7.28 2.45
C ARG A 111 17.27 7.76 3.78
N ASP A 112 16.10 8.38 3.74
CA ASP A 112 15.37 8.87 4.90
C ASP A 112 14.40 7.80 5.48
N LEU A 113 14.63 6.52 5.17
CA LEU A 113 13.82 5.41 5.63
C LEU A 113 14.68 4.35 6.32
N LYS A 114 14.05 3.64 7.25
CA LYS A 114 14.63 2.43 7.84
C LYS A 114 14.03 1.22 7.15
N ILE A 115 14.88 0.27 6.81
CA ILE A 115 14.48 -0.96 6.14
C ILE A 115 14.74 -2.12 7.10
N VAL A 116 13.69 -2.89 7.34
CA VAL A 116 13.71 -4.09 8.17
C VAL A 116 13.60 -5.29 7.26
N TYR A 117 14.56 -6.20 7.32
CA TYR A 117 14.52 -7.41 6.50
C TYR A 117 14.83 -8.66 7.31
N LYS A 118 14.19 -9.77 6.93
CA LYS A 118 14.43 -11.09 7.51
C LYS A 118 14.41 -12.14 6.41
N ARG A 119 15.36 -13.07 6.50
CA ARG A 119 15.45 -14.21 5.58
C ARG A 119 14.77 -15.42 6.20
N TYR A 120 13.83 -16.03 5.46
CA TYR A 120 13.21 -17.32 5.75
C TYR A 120 13.47 -18.27 4.58
N ALA A 121 14.23 -19.35 4.84
CA ALA A 121 14.69 -20.29 3.81
C ALA A 121 15.37 -19.59 2.60
N SER A 122 14.74 -19.60 1.42
CA SER A 122 15.21 -18.94 0.19
C SER A 122 14.64 -17.54 -0.03
N LEU A 123 13.66 -17.11 0.77
CA LEU A 123 12.95 -15.85 0.63
C LEU A 123 13.48 -14.78 1.59
N TYR A 124 13.50 -13.55 1.09
CA TYR A 124 13.77 -12.34 1.83
C TYR A 124 12.49 -11.53 1.92
N PHE A 125 12.08 -11.25 3.16
CA PHE A 125 11.00 -10.34 3.50
C PHE A 125 11.62 -9.01 3.89
N CYS A 126 11.13 -7.92 3.32
CA CYS A 126 11.72 -6.60 3.47
C CYS A 126 10.60 -5.56 3.59
N CYS A 127 10.59 -4.80 4.67
CA CYS A 127 9.65 -3.71 4.92
C CYS A 127 10.41 -2.39 5.01
N ALA A 128 9.84 -1.34 4.46
CA ALA A 128 10.33 0.03 4.63
C ALA A 128 9.43 0.78 5.59
N ILE A 129 10.02 1.36 6.63
CA ILE A 129 9.34 2.09 7.70
C ILE A 129 9.96 3.47 7.86
N GLU A 130 9.25 4.37 8.53
CA GLU A 130 9.74 5.71 8.81
C GLU A 130 10.74 5.70 9.97
N GLU A 131 11.44 6.83 10.18
CA GLU A 131 12.50 6.89 11.18
C GLU A 131 11.96 6.77 12.62
N GLN A 132 10.74 7.25 12.86
CA GLN A 132 10.08 7.19 14.17
C GLN A 132 9.60 5.79 14.56
N ASP A 133 9.49 4.86 13.61
CA ASP A 133 8.88 3.56 13.85
C ASP A 133 9.86 2.60 14.53
N ASN A 134 9.29 1.69 15.32
CA ASN A 134 10.07 0.65 15.99
C ASN A 134 10.37 -0.53 15.07
N GLU A 135 11.65 -0.73 14.79
CA GLU A 135 12.12 -1.76 13.87
C GLU A 135 11.84 -3.19 14.38
N LEU A 136 11.78 -3.38 15.71
CA LEU A 136 11.48 -4.67 16.31
C LEU A 136 10.02 -5.06 16.12
N ILE A 137 9.10 -4.09 16.19
CA ILE A 137 7.68 -4.34 15.93
C ILE A 137 7.49 -4.75 14.47
N THR A 138 8.15 -4.06 13.54
CA THR A 138 8.12 -4.45 12.12
C THR A 138 8.69 -5.84 11.87
N LEU A 139 9.74 -6.23 12.61
CA LEU A 139 10.31 -7.57 12.50
C LEU A 139 9.30 -8.65 12.96
N GLU A 140 8.55 -8.37 14.02
CA GLU A 140 7.46 -9.23 14.49
C GLU A 140 6.28 -9.27 13.50
N VAL A 141 5.96 -8.16 12.83
CA VAL A 141 4.96 -8.11 11.74
C VAL A 141 5.36 -9.06 10.60
N ILE A 142 6.62 -9.02 10.18
CA ILE A 142 7.14 -9.96 9.16
C ILE A 142 6.99 -11.41 9.65
N HIS A 143 7.37 -11.69 10.90
CA HIS A 143 7.26 -13.04 11.46
C HIS A 143 5.81 -13.52 11.49
N ARG A 144 4.89 -12.68 11.96
CA ARG A 144 3.46 -12.96 12.01
C ARG A 144 2.89 -13.25 10.63
N PHE A 145 3.28 -12.50 9.60
CA PHE A 145 2.86 -12.76 8.24
C PHE A 145 3.34 -14.13 7.73
N VAL A 146 4.59 -14.51 8.01
CA VAL A 146 5.10 -15.85 7.67
C VAL A 146 4.32 -16.95 8.38
N GLU A 147 3.97 -16.77 9.66
CA GLU A 147 3.13 -17.73 10.39
C GLU A 147 1.71 -17.87 9.81
N LEU A 148 1.13 -16.77 9.30
CA LEU A 148 -0.18 -16.80 8.64
C LEU A 148 -0.11 -17.59 7.33
N LEU A 149 0.91 -17.32 6.52
CA LEU A 149 1.17 -18.08 5.28
C LEU A 149 1.39 -19.57 5.57
N ASP A 150 2.19 -19.90 6.59
CA ASP A 150 2.49 -21.28 6.97
C ASP A 150 1.24 -22.05 7.40
N LYS A 151 0.34 -21.39 8.14
CA LYS A 151 -0.94 -21.98 8.55
C LYS A 151 -1.93 -22.16 7.40
N TYR A 152 -1.97 -21.22 6.46
CA TYR A 152 -2.87 -21.28 5.32
C TYR A 152 -2.44 -22.36 4.31
N PHE A 153 -1.16 -22.40 3.93
CA PHE A 153 -0.65 -23.35 2.94
C PHE A 153 -0.28 -24.72 3.52
N GLY A 154 -0.05 -24.83 4.83
CA GLY A 154 0.32 -26.08 5.49
C GLY A 154 1.75 -26.52 5.16
N SER A 155 2.74 -25.84 5.77
CA SER A 155 4.18 -25.92 5.44
C SER A 155 4.55 -25.13 4.18
N VAL A 156 4.49 -23.81 4.29
CA VAL A 156 4.67 -22.90 3.15
C VAL A 156 6.05 -23.02 2.52
N CYS A 157 6.10 -23.12 1.19
CA CYS A 157 7.32 -23.00 0.41
C CYS A 157 7.28 -21.83 -0.58
N GLU A 158 8.44 -21.44 -1.12
CA GLU A 158 8.52 -20.35 -2.12
C GLU A 158 7.64 -20.65 -3.35
N LEU A 159 7.49 -21.93 -3.70
CA LEU A 159 6.73 -22.34 -4.86
C LEU A 159 5.22 -22.11 -4.68
N ASP A 160 4.70 -22.30 -3.47
CA ASP A 160 3.29 -22.05 -3.15
C ASP A 160 2.93 -20.58 -3.31
N ILE A 161 3.83 -19.69 -2.89
CA ILE A 161 3.66 -18.23 -3.05
C ILE A 161 3.74 -17.83 -4.54
N ILE A 162 4.54 -18.52 -5.35
CA ILE A 162 4.63 -18.25 -6.78
C ILE A 162 3.35 -18.67 -7.51
N PHE A 163 2.82 -19.86 -7.20
CA PHE A 163 1.62 -20.38 -7.85
C PHE A 163 0.35 -19.66 -7.36
N ASN A 164 0.26 -19.38 -6.06
CA ASN A 164 -0.91 -18.76 -5.43
C ASN A 164 -0.59 -17.34 -4.97
N PHE A 165 -0.02 -16.52 -5.84
CA PHE A 165 0.41 -15.16 -5.49
C PHE A 165 -0.79 -14.28 -5.08
N GLU A 166 -1.94 -14.48 -5.71
CA GLU A 166 -3.19 -13.78 -5.41
C GLU A 166 -3.68 -14.04 -3.97
N LYS A 167 -3.70 -15.31 -3.53
CA LYS A 167 -4.02 -15.67 -2.15
C LYS A 167 -3.02 -15.06 -1.17
N ALA A 168 -1.73 -15.00 -1.51
CA ALA A 168 -0.73 -14.32 -0.68
C ALA A 168 -0.99 -12.81 -0.53
N TYR A 169 -1.49 -12.13 -1.57
CA TYR A 169 -1.93 -10.73 -1.47
C TYR A 169 -3.19 -10.59 -0.61
N PHE A 170 -4.16 -11.50 -0.72
CA PHE A 170 -5.36 -11.46 0.12
C PHE A 170 -5.05 -11.67 1.60
N ILE A 171 -4.18 -12.63 1.93
CA ILE A 171 -3.71 -12.84 3.31
C ILE A 171 -3.00 -11.60 3.84
N LEU A 172 -2.18 -10.95 2.99
CA LEU A 172 -1.48 -9.73 3.38
C LEU A 172 -2.45 -8.58 3.62
N ASP A 173 -3.49 -8.45 2.81
CA ASP A 173 -4.47 -7.36 2.88
C ASP A 173 -5.42 -7.51 4.07
N GLU A 174 -5.77 -8.74 4.47
CA GLU A 174 -6.53 -9.00 5.70
C GLU A 174 -5.69 -8.77 6.97
N PHE A 175 -4.36 -8.87 6.85
CA PHE A 175 -3.45 -8.65 7.97
C PHE A 175 -3.02 -7.18 8.11
N LEU A 176 -2.70 -6.52 6.99
CA LEU A 176 -2.17 -5.16 6.93
C LEU A 176 -3.02 -4.27 6.02
N MET A 177 -3.51 -3.16 6.57
CA MET A 177 -4.21 -2.13 5.81
C MET A 177 -3.53 -0.77 5.98
N GLY A 178 -3.35 -0.06 4.86
CA GLY A 178 -2.80 1.30 4.89
C GLY A 178 -1.39 1.43 5.46
N GLY A 179 -0.62 0.33 5.56
CA GLY A 179 0.71 0.32 6.17
C GLY A 179 0.71 0.07 7.68
N GLU A 180 -0.45 -0.26 8.25
CA GLU A 180 -0.66 -0.56 9.67
C GLU A 180 -1.22 -1.97 9.88
N ILE A 181 -1.05 -2.49 11.10
CA ILE A 181 -1.62 -3.78 11.49
C ILE A 181 -3.13 -3.62 11.68
N GLN A 182 -3.93 -4.31 10.87
CA GLN A 182 -5.38 -4.35 11.02
C GLN A 182 -5.77 -5.28 12.17
N ASP A 183 -5.24 -6.51 12.16
CA ASP A 183 -5.70 -7.55 13.07
C ASP A 183 -4.50 -8.27 13.70
N THR A 184 -4.53 -8.39 15.04
CA THR A 184 -3.44 -9.00 15.81
C THR A 184 -3.66 -10.49 16.05
N SER A 185 -4.90 -10.98 15.87
CA SER A 185 -5.25 -12.36 16.15
C SER A 185 -5.08 -13.25 14.91
N LYS A 186 -4.15 -14.22 14.97
CA LYS A 186 -3.96 -15.22 13.90
C LYS A 186 -5.25 -15.97 13.57
N LYS A 187 -6.09 -16.24 14.57
CA LYS A 187 -7.35 -16.98 14.39
C LYS A 187 -8.41 -16.14 13.68
N SER A 188 -8.42 -14.83 13.93
CA SER A 188 -9.36 -13.89 13.29
C SER A 188 -9.05 -13.81 11.80
N VAL A 189 -7.79 -13.51 11.47
CA VAL A 189 -7.32 -13.38 10.08
C VAL A 189 -7.58 -14.65 9.27
N LEU A 190 -7.20 -15.83 9.78
CA LEU A 190 -7.42 -17.09 9.06
C LEU A 190 -8.90 -17.38 8.81
N LYS A 191 -9.77 -17.09 9.79
CA LYS A 191 -11.22 -17.27 9.63
C LYS A 191 -11.80 -16.32 8.58
N ALA A 192 -11.34 -15.07 8.55
CA ALA A 192 -11.77 -14.11 7.55
C ALA A 192 -11.35 -14.54 6.13
N ILE A 193 -10.12 -15.06 5.98
CA ILE A 193 -9.62 -15.61 4.70
C ILE A 193 -10.45 -16.84 4.27
N GLU A 194 -10.71 -17.78 5.19
CA GLU A 194 -11.55 -18.95 4.89
C GLU A 194 -12.97 -18.54 4.45
N GLN A 195 -13.56 -17.53 5.09
CA GLN A 195 -14.87 -17.00 4.69
C GLN A 195 -14.84 -16.32 3.32
N ALA A 196 -13.77 -15.58 3.02
CA ALA A 196 -13.58 -14.96 1.72
C ALA A 196 -13.40 -16.00 0.60
N ASP A 197 -12.65 -17.07 0.87
CA ASP A 197 -12.47 -18.18 -0.07
C ASP A 197 -13.80 -18.89 -0.38
N LEU A 198 -14.64 -19.15 0.64
CA LEU A 198 -15.96 -19.76 0.46
C LEU A 198 -16.89 -18.89 -0.41
N LEU A 199 -16.91 -17.58 -0.20
CA LEU A 199 -17.72 -16.66 -1.01
C LEU A 199 -17.23 -16.62 -2.46
N GLN A 200 -15.91 -16.64 -2.68
CA GLN A 200 -15.34 -16.68 -4.02
C GLN A 200 -15.73 -17.97 -4.76
N GLU A 201 -15.78 -19.11 -4.07
CA GLU A 201 -16.24 -20.39 -4.64
C GLU A 201 -17.74 -20.39 -4.97
N GLU A 202 -18.57 -19.71 -4.18
CA GLU A 202 -20.02 -19.57 -4.45
C GLU A 202 -20.26 -18.77 -5.74
N ASP A 203 -19.53 -17.68 -5.95
CA ASP A 203 -19.63 -16.82 -7.14
C ASP A 203 -19.17 -17.52 -8.43
N GLU A 204 -18.14 -18.38 -8.34
CA GLU A 204 -17.63 -19.17 -9.48
C GLU A 204 -18.49 -20.41 -9.80
N SER A 205 -19.46 -20.77 -8.96
CA SER A 205 -20.32 -21.93 -9.20
C SER A 205 -21.24 -21.70 -10.42
N PRO A 206 -21.36 -22.66 -11.37
CA PRO A 206 -22.11 -22.46 -12.62
C PRO A 206 -23.63 -22.25 -12.43
N ARG A 207 -24.14 -22.35 -11.20
CA ARG A 207 -25.54 -22.04 -10.89
C ARG A 207 -25.85 -20.55 -11.01
N SER A 208 -24.93 -19.66 -10.62
CA SER A 208 -25.12 -18.21 -10.74
C SER A 208 -25.26 -17.78 -12.20
N VAL A 209 -24.41 -18.34 -13.09
CA VAL A 209 -24.44 -18.05 -14.53
C VAL A 209 -25.70 -18.61 -15.21
N LEU A 210 -26.16 -19.80 -14.83
CA LEU A 210 -27.35 -20.42 -15.42
C LEU A 210 -28.65 -19.72 -15.00
N GLU A 211 -28.72 -19.20 -13.77
CA GLU A 211 -29.85 -18.37 -13.31
C GLU A 211 -29.80 -16.96 -13.93
N GLU A 212 -28.62 -16.35 -14.10
CA GLU A 212 -28.48 -15.06 -14.81
C GLU A 212 -28.78 -15.13 -16.31
N MET A 213 -28.55 -16.29 -16.94
CA MET A 213 -28.90 -16.53 -18.36
C MET A 213 -30.37 -16.91 -18.58
N GLY A 214 -31.18 -16.99 -17.52
CA GLY A 214 -32.64 -17.17 -17.62
C GLY A 214 -33.08 -18.50 -18.23
N LEU A 215 -32.31 -19.58 -18.02
CA LEU A 215 -32.63 -20.93 -18.54
C LEU A 215 -33.19 -21.88 -17.47
N ALA A 216 -33.88 -21.34 -16.46
CA ALA A 216 -34.61 -22.11 -15.43
C ALA A 216 -36.12 -22.00 -15.61
#